data_AF-A0A2U7NHF2-F1
#
_entry.id   AF-A0A2U7NHF2-F1
#
_cell.length_a   1.000
_cell.length_b   1.000
_cell.length_c   1.000
_cell.angle_alpha   90.00
_cell.angle_beta   90.00
_cell.angle_gamma   90.00
#
_symmetry.space_group_name_H-M   'P 1'
#
loop_
_entity.id
_entity.type
_entity.pdbx_description
1 polymer ?
#
loop_
_entity_poly.entity_id
_entity_poly.type
_entity_poly.pdbx_seq_one_letter_code
_entity_poly.pdbx_strand_id
1 'polypeptide(L)'
;MVEAPDYGHMTASEAVSFMTWLGATYGRITGDWSYYKLAWDKAEQYIIPTAADQPGTSTYPPNDPADYAPEADLPSDYPVAGSTSAPTGTDPIGNE
;
A
#
# COMPACT_ATOMS: atom_id res chain seq x y z
N MET A 1 0.27 14.16 -18.17
CA MET A 1 1.47 13.96 -17.34
C MET A 1 1.68 12.47 -17.23
N VAL A 2 2.90 11.99 -17.46
CA VAL A 2 3.28 10.56 -17.42
C VAL A 2 4.67 10.48 -16.78
N GLU A 3 4.77 9.81 -15.64
CA GLU A 3 6.02 9.57 -14.92
C GLU A 3 5.94 8.23 -14.17
N ALA A 4 5.71 8.24 -12.85
CA ALA A 4 5.33 7.06 -12.10
C ALA A 4 3.84 6.71 -12.32
N PRO A 5 2.87 7.60 -12.01
CA PRO A 5 1.52 7.49 -12.56
C PRO A 5 1.50 7.82 -14.06
N ASP A 6 0.62 7.15 -14.79
CA ASP A 6 0.46 7.33 -16.25
C ASP A 6 -0.63 8.35 -16.63
N TYR A 7 -1.41 8.83 -15.66
CA TYR A 7 -2.41 9.88 -15.85
C TYR A 7 -2.45 10.87 -14.68
N GLY A 8 -2.46 12.16 -14.99
CA GLY A 8 -2.26 13.23 -14.00
C GLY A 8 -3.39 13.43 -12.98
N HIS A 9 -4.55 12.80 -13.15
CA HIS A 9 -5.61 12.79 -12.12
C HIS A 9 -5.69 11.44 -11.37
N MET A 10 -4.73 10.54 -11.58
CA MET A 10 -4.46 9.51 -10.59
C MET A 10 -3.77 10.14 -9.37
N THR A 11 -3.73 9.39 -8.27
CA THR A 11 -3.01 9.75 -7.06
C THR A 11 -2.19 8.56 -6.58
N ALA A 12 -1.33 8.78 -5.60
CA ALA A 12 -0.54 7.74 -4.97
C ALA A 12 -0.59 7.88 -3.44
N SER A 13 -0.25 6.82 -2.72
CA SER A 13 -0.04 6.89 -1.26
C SER A 13 1.02 7.93 -0.89
N GLU A 14 2.00 8.16 -1.78
CA GLU A 14 2.96 9.26 -1.68
C GLU A 14 2.25 10.62 -1.60
N ALA A 15 1.34 10.94 -2.53
CA ALA A 15 0.62 12.22 -2.53
C ALA A 15 -0.26 12.41 -1.29
N VAL A 16 -0.88 11.32 -0.79
CA VAL A 16 -1.65 11.35 0.47
C VAL A 16 -0.73 11.61 1.67
N SER A 17 0.47 11.01 1.69
CA SER A 17 1.46 11.26 2.74
C SER A 17 1.95 12.72 2.75
N PHE A 18 2.13 13.33 1.57
CA PHE A 18 2.44 14.75 1.43
C PHE A 18 1.29 15.65 1.87
N MET A 19 0.04 15.30 1.57
CA MET A 19 -1.14 16.03 2.07
C MET A 19 -1.18 16.04 3.60
N THR A 20 -0.92 14.89 4.23
CA THR A 20 -0.82 14.78 5.70
C THR A 20 0.32 15.63 6.25
N TRP A 21 1.50 15.55 5.64
CA TRP A 21 2.66 16.34 6.08
C TRP A 21 2.45 17.85 5.93
N LEU A 22 1.80 18.28 4.84
CA LEU A 22 1.41 19.67 4.64
C LEU A 22 0.42 20.14 5.70
N GLY A 23 -0.60 19.34 6.01
CA GLY A 23 -1.55 19.61 7.08
C GLY A 23 -0.88 19.70 8.46
N ALA A 24 0.08 18.81 8.75
CA ALA A 24 0.86 18.85 9.99
C ALA A 24 1.74 20.10 10.07
N THR A 25 2.39 20.48 8.97
CA THR A 25 3.23 21.67 8.88
C THR A 25 2.40 22.94 9.11
N TYR A 26 1.22 23.02 8.49
CA TYR A 26 0.27 24.11 8.72
C TYR A 26 -0.15 24.17 10.19
N GLY A 27 -0.57 23.04 10.78
CA GLY A 27 -0.98 22.98 12.18
C GLY A 27 0.14 23.35 13.15
N ARG A 28 1.40 22.99 12.85
CA ARG A 28 2.56 23.37 13.66
C ARG A 28 2.82 24.88 13.65
N ILE A 29 2.56 25.56 12.53
CA ILE A 29 2.82 27.00 12.37
C ILE A 29 1.66 27.84 12.93
N THR A 30 0.42 27.41 12.71
CA THR A 30 -0.78 28.21 12.98
C THR A 30 -1.52 27.81 14.25
N GLY A 31 -1.32 26.58 14.73
CA GLY A 31 -2.13 25.96 15.78
C GLY A 31 -3.45 25.35 15.26
N ASP A 32 -3.79 25.51 13.98
CA ASP A 32 -4.98 24.93 13.39
C ASP A 32 -4.69 23.57 12.74
N TRP A 33 -5.19 22.50 13.38
CA TRP A 33 -5.00 21.11 12.97
C TRP A 33 -6.14 20.56 12.09
N SER A 34 -7.05 21.41 11.62
CA SER A 34 -8.18 20.99 10.78
C SER A 34 -7.73 20.27 9.50
N TYR A 35 -6.72 20.81 8.81
CA TYR A 35 -6.19 20.22 7.58
C TYR A 35 -5.45 18.90 7.78
N TYR A 36 -4.76 18.73 8.91
CA TYR A 36 -4.14 17.45 9.25
C TYR A 36 -5.22 16.36 9.44
N LYS A 37 -6.27 16.67 10.20
CA LYS A 37 -7.38 15.73 10.43
C LYS A 37 -8.09 15.38 9.13
N LEU A 38 -8.38 16.39 8.30
CA LEU A 38 -8.97 16.18 6.98
C LEU A 38 -8.10 15.28 6.09
N ALA A 39 -6.78 15.48 6.09
CA ALA A 39 -5.88 14.64 5.30
C ALA A 39 -5.93 13.18 5.75
N TRP A 40 -5.97 12.94 7.07
CA TRP A 40 -6.11 11.60 7.63
C TRP A 40 -7.46 10.96 7.31
N ASP A 41 -8.56 11.69 7.48
CA ASP A 41 -9.91 11.22 7.12
C ASP A 41 -9.98 10.80 5.65
N LYS A 42 -9.29 11.51 4.76
CA LYS A 42 -9.21 11.18 3.33
C LYS A 42 -8.35 9.96 3.05
N ALA A 43 -7.27 9.76 3.81
CA ALA A 43 -6.45 8.56 3.71
C ALA A 43 -7.28 7.31 4.07
N GLU A 44 -7.94 7.33 5.23
CA GLU A 44 -8.80 6.24 5.69
C GLU A 44 -9.96 5.97 4.73
N GLN A 45 -10.56 7.03 4.19
CA GLN A 45 -11.72 6.89 3.31
C GLN A 45 -11.39 6.29 1.93
N TYR A 46 -10.23 6.60 1.35
CA TYR A 46 -10.01 6.39 -0.09
C TYR A 46 -8.79 5.56 -0.46
N ILE A 47 -7.76 5.46 0.40
CA ILE A 47 -6.52 4.76 0.03
C ILE A 47 -6.16 3.60 0.95
N ILE A 48 -6.78 3.51 2.14
CA ILE A 48 -6.71 2.34 3.01
C ILE A 48 -7.89 1.41 2.65
N PRO A 49 -7.64 0.17 2.19
CA PRO A 49 -8.70 -0.77 1.85
C PRO A 49 -9.61 -1.07 3.05
N THR A 50 -10.93 -0.99 2.87
CA THR A 50 -11.91 -1.40 3.88
C THR A 50 -11.96 -2.94 3.98
N ALA A 51 -12.64 -3.48 4.98
CA ALA A 51 -12.85 -4.93 5.08
C ALA A 51 -13.51 -5.55 3.83
N ALA A 52 -14.32 -4.78 3.09
CA ALA A 52 -14.94 -5.22 1.85
C ALA A 52 -13.95 -5.25 0.66
N ASP A 53 -12.91 -4.41 0.71
CA ASP A 53 -11.90 -4.31 -0.35
C ASP A 53 -10.78 -5.36 -0.20
N GLN A 54 -10.66 -5.96 1.00
CA GLN A 54 -9.68 -7.01 1.33
C GLN A 54 -10.33 -8.21 2.03
N PRO A 55 -11.28 -8.89 1.37
CA PRO A 55 -11.89 -10.10 1.93
C PRO A 55 -10.86 -11.23 2.04
N GLY A 56 -10.99 -12.08 3.07
CA GLY A 56 -10.17 -13.30 3.22
C GLY A 56 -8.82 -13.11 3.94
N THR A 57 -8.48 -11.91 4.37
CA THR A 57 -7.26 -11.66 5.18
C THR A 57 -7.18 -12.50 6.45
N SER A 58 -8.33 -12.91 7.01
CA SER A 58 -8.41 -13.79 8.17
C SER A 58 -7.91 -15.21 7.94
N THR A 59 -7.69 -15.63 6.69
CA THR A 59 -7.18 -16.98 6.37
C THR A 59 -5.68 -17.00 6.10
N TYR A 60 -4.99 -15.87 6.27
CA TYR A 60 -3.55 -15.76 6.06
C TYR A 60 -2.78 -16.72 6.99
N PRO A 61 -1.89 -17.58 6.47
CA PRO A 61 -1.02 -18.43 7.28
C PRO A 61 0.38 -17.80 7.42
N PRO A 62 0.78 -17.30 8.61
CA PRO A 62 2.10 -16.65 8.78
C PRO A 62 3.28 -17.60 8.56
N ASN A 63 3.08 -18.91 8.70
CA ASN A 63 4.10 -19.93 8.42
C ASN A 63 4.21 -20.31 6.93
N ASP A 64 3.33 -19.78 6.09
CA ASP A 64 3.33 -19.98 4.64
C ASP A 64 2.81 -18.71 3.92
N PRO A 65 3.57 -17.60 3.96
CA PRO A 65 3.03 -16.27 3.68
C PRO A 65 2.72 -16.01 2.19
N ALA A 66 3.43 -16.67 1.27
CA ALA A 66 3.24 -16.52 -0.18
C ALA A 66 4.00 -17.61 -0.95
N ASP A 67 3.51 -17.98 -2.13
CA ASP A 67 4.26 -18.79 -3.11
C ASP A 67 5.27 -17.93 -3.89
N TYR A 68 6.50 -18.41 -4.04
CA TYR A 68 7.52 -17.73 -4.84
C TYR A 68 7.21 -17.81 -6.33
N ALA A 69 7.36 -16.68 -7.04
CA ALA A 69 7.50 -16.64 -8.48
C ALA A 69 8.70 -15.74 -8.82
N PRO A 70 9.59 -16.14 -9.73
CA PRO A 70 10.75 -15.32 -10.09
C PRO A 70 10.33 -14.06 -10.84
N GLU A 71 11.03 -12.96 -10.63
CA GLU A 71 10.97 -11.83 -11.57
C GLU A 71 11.63 -12.23 -12.90
N ALA A 72 11.22 -11.59 -14.00
CA ALA A 72 11.83 -11.78 -15.31
C ALA A 72 12.41 -10.47 -15.85
N ASP A 73 13.44 -10.58 -16.68
CA ASP A 73 14.21 -9.42 -17.16
C ASP A 73 13.38 -8.51 -18.09
N LEU A 74 12.46 -9.09 -18.87
CA LEU A 74 11.61 -8.35 -19.81
C LEU A 74 10.11 -8.61 -19.57
N PRO A 75 9.23 -7.62 -19.85
CA PRO A 75 7.79 -7.83 -19.80
C PRO A 75 7.27 -8.96 -20.71
N SER A 76 7.95 -9.23 -21.83
CA SER A 76 7.60 -10.32 -22.76
C SER A 76 7.79 -11.71 -22.18
N ASP A 77 8.56 -11.82 -21.10
CA ASP A 77 8.87 -13.08 -20.44
C ASP A 77 7.81 -13.45 -19.38
N TYR A 78 6.85 -12.55 -19.14
CA TYR A 78 5.68 -12.81 -18.30
C TYR A 78 4.51 -13.41 -19.11
N PRO A 79 3.67 -14.27 -18.50
CA PRO A 79 3.69 -14.64 -17.08
C PRO A 79 4.75 -15.69 -16.73
N VAL A 80 5.36 -15.55 -15.55
CA VAL A 80 6.21 -16.57 -14.94
C VAL A 80 5.37 -17.55 -14.10
N ALA A 81 5.75 -18.82 -14.06
CA ALA A 81 5.10 -19.80 -13.19
C ALA A 81 5.60 -19.67 -11.74
N GLY A 82 4.67 -19.75 -10.78
CA GLY A 82 5.01 -19.89 -9.37
C GLY A 82 5.59 -21.27 -9.03
N SER A 83 6.29 -21.36 -7.91
CA SER A 83 6.90 -22.57 -7.39
C SER A 83 6.43 -22.83 -5.97
N THR A 84 5.58 -23.85 -5.80
CA THR A 84 5.09 -24.31 -4.49
C THR A 84 6.12 -25.13 -3.71
N SER A 85 7.27 -25.45 -4.32
CA SER A 85 8.37 -26.17 -3.68
C SER A 85 9.55 -25.27 -3.31
N ALA A 86 9.51 -24.00 -3.72
CA ALA A 86 10.51 -23.02 -3.31
C ALA A 86 10.40 -22.77 -1.80
N PRO A 87 11.52 -22.62 -1.07
CA PRO A 87 11.48 -22.30 0.35
C PRO A 87 10.82 -20.94 0.60
N THR A 88 9.84 -20.90 1.49
CA THR A 88 9.19 -19.67 1.98
C THR A 88 9.61 -19.42 3.43
N GLY A 89 9.66 -18.15 3.84
CA GLY A 89 9.97 -17.77 5.23
C GLY A 89 8.75 -17.90 6.14
N THR A 90 8.95 -17.66 7.44
CA THR A 90 7.84 -17.43 8.39
C THR A 90 7.73 -15.93 8.65
N ASP A 91 6.52 -15.38 8.51
CA ASP A 91 6.19 -14.03 8.91
C ASP A 91 6.10 -13.94 10.44
N PRO A 92 7.00 -13.18 11.10
CA PRO A 92 7.06 -13.09 12.55
C PRO A 92 6.01 -12.15 13.17
N ILE A 93 5.30 -11.34 12.37
CA ILE A 93 4.34 -10.33 12.87
C ILE A 93 2.88 -10.64 12.51
N GLY A 94 2.62 -11.67 11.70
CA GLY A 94 1.26 -12.02 11.28
C GLY A 94 0.28 -12.42 12.41
N ASN A 95 0.79 -12.68 13.62
CA ASN A 95 0.00 -13.06 14.81
C ASN A 95 0.20 -12.13 16.03
N GLU A 96 0.90 -11.00 15.90
CA GLU A 96 1.06 -10.02 17.00
C GLU A 96 -0.27 -9.37 17.39
#